data_AF-A0A7Y4XAC5-F1
#
_entry.id   AF-A0A7Y4XAC5-F1
#
_cell.length_a   1.000
_cell.length_b   1.000
_cell.length_c   1.000
_cell.angle_alpha   90.00
_cell.angle_beta   90.00
_cell.angle_gamma   90.00
#
_symmetry.space_group_name_H-M   'P 1'
#
loop_
_entity.id
_entity.type
_entity.pdbx_description
1 polymer ?
#
loop_
_entity_poly.entity_id
_entity_poly.type
_entity_poly.pdbx_seq_one_letter_code
_entity_poly.pdbx_strand_id
1 'polypeptide(L)'
;MVCLLAVLCSWSQRQALDGSVVAQTTSCGNFAWDARFNGEQGVNGIVLAIAQAPTGEVFVGGRFTRAGNVNANNIAYWHPTGGWRAFEQGNGQNGVGGVAFAEVTALAVSGETVYVGGRFTQAGGLPANNVASWTYRNGWQALAGNGGNGVGGTGAPQVYALALDKEDVYV
;
A
#
# COMPACT_ATOMS: atom_id res chain seq x y z
N MET A 1 3.53 -5.02 19.07
CA MET A 1 2.62 -5.71 18.15
C MET A 1 1.47 -4.74 17.88
N VAL A 2 1.57 -3.95 16.81
CA VAL A 2 0.55 -2.93 16.49
C VAL A 2 -0.43 -3.56 15.53
N CYS A 3 -1.67 -3.72 15.98
CA CYS A 3 -2.78 -4.30 15.25
C CYS A 3 -3.53 -3.21 14.49
N LEU A 4 -3.81 -3.44 13.21
CA LEU A 4 -4.52 -2.50 12.36
C LEU A 4 -5.92 -3.03 12.04
N LEU A 5 -6.93 -2.22 12.35
CA LEU A 5 -8.35 -2.49 12.16
C LEU A 5 -8.80 -1.76 10.87
N ALA A 6 -9.40 -2.45 9.91
CA ALA A 6 -10.04 -1.81 8.76
C ALA A 6 -11.55 -2.15 8.77
N VAL A 7 -12.39 -1.13 8.89
CA VAL A 7 -13.85 -1.22 8.91
C VAL A 7 -14.38 -0.48 7.69
N LEU A 8 -15.12 -1.15 6.80
CA LEU A 8 -15.98 -0.51 5.82
C LEU A 8 -17.33 -1.25 5.81
N CYS A 9 -18.41 -0.50 6.08
CA CYS A 9 -19.78 -0.99 6.05
C CYS A 9 -20.64 0.05 5.30
N SER A 10 -21.45 -0.37 4.33
CA SER A 10 -22.41 0.50 3.63
C SER A 10 -23.86 0.02 3.90
N TRP A 11 -24.77 0.97 4.02
CA TRP A 11 -26.08 0.83 4.68
C TRP A 11 -27.23 0.33 3.79
N SER A 12 -27.96 -0.65 4.33
CA SER A 12 -29.40 -1.01 4.25
C SER A 12 -30.30 -0.62 3.06
N GLN A 13 -31.03 -1.61 2.53
CA GLN A 13 -32.48 -1.53 2.28
C GLN A 13 -33.18 -2.86 2.65
N ARG A 14 -34.44 -2.76 3.11
CA ARG A 14 -35.29 -3.72 3.85
C ARG A 14 -35.77 -4.94 3.04
N GLN A 15 -36.03 -6.07 3.73
CA GLN A 15 -36.71 -7.27 3.19
C GLN A 15 -38.25 -7.11 3.09
N ALA A 16 -38.87 -7.87 2.18
CA ALA A 16 -40.30 -7.85 1.84
C ALA A 16 -41.21 -8.50 2.90
N LEU A 17 -42.49 -8.12 2.90
CA LEU A 17 -43.53 -8.53 3.87
C LEU A 17 -44.11 -9.93 3.63
N ASP A 18 -43.62 -10.69 2.64
CA ASP A 18 -44.27 -11.91 2.14
C ASP A 18 -43.71 -13.24 2.71
N GLY A 19 -42.76 -13.18 3.65
CA GLY A 19 -42.19 -14.37 4.26
C GLY A 19 -41.31 -15.22 3.34
N SER A 20 -40.98 -14.73 2.12
CA SER A 20 -39.94 -15.35 1.30
C SER A 20 -38.55 -15.05 1.87
N VAL A 21 -37.65 -16.04 1.84
CA VAL A 21 -36.24 -15.82 2.19
C VAL A 21 -35.62 -14.93 1.12
N VAL A 22 -35.62 -13.62 1.35
CA VAL A 22 -34.73 -12.71 0.62
C VAL A 22 -33.32 -13.09 1.06
N ALA A 23 -32.47 -13.46 0.10
CA ALA A 23 -31.08 -13.88 0.33
C ALA A 23 -30.44 -13.05 1.45
N GLN A 24 -29.85 -13.77 2.41
CA GLN A 24 -29.21 -13.22 3.58
C GLN A 24 -28.32 -12.05 3.18
N THR A 25 -28.46 -10.99 3.98
CA THR A 25 -27.56 -9.85 4.08
C THR A 25 -26.15 -10.20 3.62
N THR A 26 -25.64 -9.50 2.61
CA THR A 26 -24.20 -9.26 2.45
C THR A 26 -23.74 -8.65 3.77
N SER A 27 -23.38 -9.51 4.72
CA SER A 27 -22.88 -9.09 6.01
C SER A 27 -21.60 -8.34 5.74
N CYS A 28 -21.52 -7.07 6.17
CA CYS A 28 -20.23 -6.49 6.51
C CYS A 28 -19.48 -7.57 7.29
N GLY A 29 -18.24 -7.87 6.88
CA GLY A 29 -17.49 -9.06 7.29
C GLY A 29 -17.65 -9.36 8.78
N ASN A 30 -17.64 -10.64 9.15
CA ASN A 30 -17.68 -11.00 10.56
C ASN A 30 -16.59 -10.17 11.26
N PHE A 31 -16.86 -9.56 12.39
CA PHE A 31 -15.88 -8.75 13.14
C PHE A 31 -14.71 -9.61 13.68
N ALA A 32 -14.48 -10.78 13.09
CA ALA A 32 -13.40 -11.67 13.37
C ALA A 32 -12.15 -11.22 12.61
N TRP A 33 -11.02 -11.58 13.18
CA TRP A 33 -9.74 -11.51 12.52
C TRP A 33 -9.79 -12.27 11.21
N ASP A 34 -9.29 -11.64 10.15
CA ASP A 34 -9.15 -12.31 8.87
C ASP A 34 -8.11 -13.42 9.02
N ALA A 35 -8.59 -14.66 9.00
CA ALA A 35 -7.79 -15.85 9.22
C ALA A 35 -6.68 -16.03 8.17
N ARG A 36 -6.72 -15.29 7.05
CA ARG A 36 -5.65 -15.29 6.04
C ARG A 36 -4.33 -14.70 6.58
N PHE A 37 -4.38 -13.93 7.66
CA PHE A 37 -3.18 -13.45 8.37
C PHE A 37 -2.77 -14.36 9.55
N ASN A 38 -3.46 -15.47 9.79
CA ASN A 38 -3.05 -16.44 10.80
C ASN A 38 -1.93 -17.34 10.25
N GLY A 39 -0.69 -17.07 10.65
CA GLY A 39 0.46 -17.94 10.37
C GLY A 39 1.46 -17.39 9.34
N GLU A 40 1.07 -16.40 8.54
CA GLU A 40 2.04 -15.61 7.77
C GLU A 40 2.72 -14.60 8.71
N GLN A 41 4.05 -14.72 8.86
CA GLN A 41 4.80 -13.76 9.65
C GLN A 41 4.59 -12.37 9.03
N GLY A 42 4.21 -11.38 9.84
CA GLY A 42 4.02 -10.00 9.38
C GLY A 42 5.32 -9.35 8.92
N VAL A 43 5.38 -8.03 8.93
CA VAL A 43 6.63 -7.32 8.63
C VAL A 43 7.59 -7.34 9.84
N ASN A 44 8.90 -7.30 9.59
CA ASN A 44 9.92 -7.31 10.63
C ASN A 44 10.25 -5.92 11.23
N GLY A 45 9.37 -4.94 11.01
CA GLY A 45 9.58 -3.56 11.42
C GLY A 45 8.26 -2.84 11.69
N ILE A 46 8.29 -1.51 11.61
CA ILE A 46 7.09 -0.69 11.84
C ILE A 46 6.32 -0.49 10.54
N VAL A 47 5.00 -0.58 10.60
CA VAL A 47 4.08 -0.17 9.54
C VAL A 47 3.61 1.24 9.87
N LEU A 48 3.78 2.16 8.92
CA LEU A 48 3.38 3.57 9.03
C LEU A 48 2.24 3.91 8.08
N ALA A 49 2.07 3.15 7.01
CA ALA A 49 1.01 3.34 6.02
C ALA A 49 0.36 1.99 5.65
N ILE A 50 -0.95 2.02 5.41
CA ILE A 50 -1.69 0.92 4.79
C ILE A 50 -2.56 1.49 3.68
N ALA A 51 -2.76 0.71 2.62
CA ALA A 51 -3.83 0.92 1.65
C ALA A 51 -4.41 -0.42 1.21
N GLN A 52 -5.65 -0.43 0.73
CA GLN A 52 -6.30 -1.63 0.20
C GLN A 52 -6.77 -1.37 -1.23
N ALA A 53 -6.49 -2.29 -2.14
CA ALA A 53 -7.07 -2.26 -3.49
C ALA A 53 -8.50 -2.84 -3.48
N PRO A 54 -9.37 -2.40 -4.41
CA PRO A 54 -10.69 -3.00 -4.61
C PRO A 54 -10.64 -4.51 -4.93
N THR A 55 -9.53 -4.97 -5.50
CA THR A 55 -9.23 -6.38 -5.83
C THR A 55 -8.85 -7.22 -4.62
N GLY A 56 -8.66 -6.60 -3.44
CA GLY A 56 -8.44 -7.28 -2.17
C GLY A 56 -6.98 -7.37 -1.73
N GLU A 57 -6.01 -6.91 -2.52
CA GLU A 57 -4.64 -6.74 -2.03
C GLU A 57 -4.55 -5.69 -0.93
N VAL A 58 -3.66 -5.95 0.02
CA VAL A 58 -3.37 -5.04 1.12
C VAL A 58 -1.92 -4.60 1.01
N PHE A 59 -1.70 -3.31 0.81
CA PHE A 59 -0.38 -2.68 0.70
C PHE A 59 0.04 -2.16 2.06
N VAL A 60 1.29 -2.43 2.46
CA VAL A 60 1.87 -1.95 3.71
C VAL A 60 3.16 -1.20 3.42
N GLY A 61 3.28 -0.02 4.02
CA GLY A 61 4.45 0.84 3.94
C GLY A 61 4.95 1.17 5.34
N GLY A 62 6.26 1.33 5.50
CA GLY A 62 6.84 1.71 6.77
C GLY A 62 8.35 1.58 6.76
N ARG A 63 8.93 1.16 7.90
CA ARG A 63 10.37 0.93 8.06
C ARG A 63 10.61 -0.52 8.44
N PHE A 64 10.83 -1.34 7.42
CA PHE A 64 11.04 -2.78 7.52
C PHE A 64 11.84 -3.28 6.31
N THR A 65 12.41 -4.48 6.43
CA THR A 65 13.21 -5.12 5.36
C THR A 65 12.67 -6.47 4.92
N ARG A 66 11.68 -7.02 5.64
CA ARG A 66 11.02 -8.28 5.30
C ARG A 66 9.53 -8.21 5.59
N ALA A 67 8.76 -8.88 4.74
CA ALA A 67 7.35 -9.22 4.95
C ALA A 67 7.21 -10.74 4.81
N GLY A 68 6.94 -11.43 5.91
CA GLY A 68 7.07 -12.88 5.96
C GLY A 68 8.50 -13.33 5.61
N ASN A 69 8.60 -14.20 4.61
CA ASN A 69 9.88 -14.66 4.06
C ASN A 69 10.38 -13.85 2.85
N VAL A 70 9.63 -12.83 2.44
CA VAL A 70 9.97 -11.99 1.30
C VAL A 70 10.85 -10.83 1.76
N ASN A 71 11.97 -10.62 1.07
CA ASN A 71 12.78 -9.42 1.23
C ASN A 71 12.05 -8.25 0.56
N ALA A 72 11.59 -7.30 1.35
CA ALA A 72 10.75 -6.20 0.90
C ALA A 72 11.18 -4.92 1.64
N ASN A 73 11.83 -4.01 0.92
CA ASN A 73 12.40 -2.81 1.52
C ASN A 73 11.33 -1.72 1.67
N ASN A 74 10.88 -1.50 2.90
CA ASN A 74 10.00 -0.41 3.33
C ASN A 74 8.58 -0.42 2.73
N ILE A 75 8.29 -1.31 1.78
CA ILE A 75 6.96 -1.49 1.19
C ILE A 75 6.78 -2.94 0.72
N ALA A 76 5.60 -3.49 0.98
CA ALA A 76 5.18 -4.82 0.57
C ALA A 76 3.67 -4.84 0.34
N TYR A 77 3.16 -5.88 -0.28
CA TYR A 77 1.72 -6.12 -0.34
C TYR A 77 1.40 -7.58 -0.12
N TRP A 78 0.23 -7.83 0.45
CA TRP A 78 -0.30 -9.16 0.65
C TRP A 78 -1.35 -9.45 -0.42
N HIS A 79 -1.20 -10.57 -1.13
CA HIS A 79 -2.12 -11.00 -2.16
C HIS A 79 -3.07 -12.10 -1.63
N PRO A 80 -4.40 -12.00 -1.87
CA PRO A 80 -5.43 -12.92 -1.37
C PRO A 80 -5.16 -14.42 -1.48
N THR A 81 -4.46 -14.81 -2.54
CA THR A 81 -4.21 -16.21 -2.89
C THR A 81 -2.74 -16.61 -2.83
N GLY A 82 -1.84 -15.71 -2.45
CA GLY A 82 -0.40 -15.92 -2.66
C GLY A 82 0.52 -15.30 -1.60
N GLY A 83 -0.02 -14.75 -0.53
CA GLY A 83 0.76 -14.23 0.59
C GLY A 83 1.50 -12.92 0.28
N TRP A 84 2.50 -12.62 1.10
CA TRP A 84 3.36 -11.45 0.94
C TRP A 84 4.13 -11.41 -0.39
N ARG A 85 4.26 -10.21 -0.94
CA ARG A 85 5.00 -9.89 -2.17
C ARG A 85 5.71 -8.55 -2.04
N ALA A 86 6.83 -8.41 -2.75
CA ALA A 86 7.61 -7.18 -2.82
C ALA A 86 7.25 -6.37 -4.07
N PHE A 87 7.54 -5.06 -4.01
CA PHE A 87 7.45 -4.15 -5.14
C PHE A 87 8.75 -4.22 -5.96
N GLU A 88 8.81 -5.19 -6.86
CA GLU A 88 9.99 -5.48 -7.68
C GLU A 88 10.16 -4.51 -8.86
N GLN A 89 11.41 -4.26 -9.24
CA GLN A 89 11.77 -3.51 -10.46
C GLN A 89 12.19 -4.42 -11.64
N GLY A 90 12.42 -5.71 -11.39
CA GLY A 90 12.91 -6.66 -12.41
C GLY A 90 14.43 -6.63 -12.64
N ASN A 91 15.17 -5.84 -11.87
CA ASN A 91 16.64 -5.78 -11.86
C ASN A 91 17.25 -6.33 -10.56
N GLY A 92 16.47 -7.11 -9.80
CA GLY A 92 16.85 -7.61 -8.47
C GLY A 92 16.71 -6.58 -7.34
N GLN A 93 16.22 -5.36 -7.63
CA GLN A 93 15.90 -4.36 -6.62
C GLN A 93 14.40 -4.32 -6.36
N ASN A 94 14.05 -4.04 -5.09
CA ASN A 94 12.68 -3.83 -4.65
C ASN A 94 12.58 -2.67 -3.65
N GLY A 95 11.36 -2.16 -3.53
CA GLY A 95 11.01 -1.19 -2.51
C GLY A 95 11.63 0.20 -2.71
N VAL A 96 11.73 0.95 -1.61
CA VAL A 96 12.30 2.31 -1.60
C VAL A 96 13.53 2.41 -0.69
N GLY A 97 14.44 3.35 -1.00
CA GLY A 97 15.73 3.47 -0.32
C GLY A 97 16.51 4.73 -0.67
N GLY A 98 17.85 4.60 -0.71
CA GLY A 98 18.77 5.69 -1.09
C GLY A 98 19.15 6.66 0.04
N VAL A 99 18.58 6.51 1.23
CA VAL A 99 18.93 7.28 2.44
C VAL A 99 18.97 6.39 3.68
N ALA A 100 19.68 6.83 4.72
CA ALA A 100 19.58 6.22 6.03
C ALA A 100 18.16 6.38 6.59
N PHE A 101 17.61 5.29 7.12
CA PHE A 101 16.25 5.21 7.65
C PHE A 101 15.19 5.61 6.62
N ALA A 102 15.31 5.10 5.40
CA ALA A 102 14.23 5.22 4.43
C ALA A 102 12.94 4.59 4.96
N GLU A 103 11.81 5.20 4.64
CA GLU A 103 10.50 4.75 5.10
C GLU A 103 9.39 5.22 4.17
N VAL A 104 8.30 4.46 4.14
CA VAL A 104 7.06 4.83 3.47
C VAL A 104 6.05 5.28 4.52
N THR A 105 5.60 6.52 4.43
CA THR A 105 4.63 7.13 5.36
C THR A 105 3.27 7.38 4.72
N ALA A 106 3.17 7.32 3.40
CA ALA A 106 1.91 7.47 2.68
C ALA A 106 1.78 6.46 1.55
N LEU A 107 0.58 5.90 1.41
CA LEU A 107 0.20 5.01 0.31
C LEU A 107 -1.16 5.45 -0.23
N ALA A 108 -1.30 5.45 -1.55
CA ALA A 108 -2.58 5.64 -2.21
C ALA A 108 -2.68 4.71 -3.42
N VAL A 109 -3.87 4.22 -3.74
CA VAL A 109 -4.10 3.27 -4.84
C VAL A 109 -5.16 3.83 -5.77
N SER A 110 -4.87 3.90 -7.07
CA SER A 110 -5.82 4.26 -8.12
C SER A 110 -5.70 3.27 -9.27
N GLY A 111 -6.74 2.46 -9.48
CA GLY A 111 -6.71 1.38 -10.47
C GLY A 111 -5.56 0.40 -10.21
N GLU A 112 -4.67 0.26 -11.20
CA GLU A 112 -3.48 -0.60 -11.13
C GLU A 112 -2.22 0.12 -10.57
N THR A 113 -2.34 1.42 -10.28
CA THR A 113 -1.23 2.27 -9.85
C THR A 113 -1.23 2.42 -8.33
N VAL A 114 -0.08 2.12 -7.73
CA VAL A 114 0.19 2.43 -6.33
C VAL A 114 1.10 3.64 -6.26
N TYR A 115 0.66 4.68 -5.57
CA TYR A 115 1.43 5.87 -5.26
C TYR A 115 2.04 5.72 -3.87
N VAL A 116 3.32 6.06 -3.77
CA VAL A 116 4.14 5.82 -2.59
C VAL A 116 4.80 7.14 -2.20
N GLY A 117 4.56 7.57 -0.96
CA GLY A 117 5.13 8.77 -0.38
C GLY A 117 5.92 8.45 0.89
N GLY A 118 7.05 9.12 1.08
CA GLY A 118 7.85 8.92 2.28
C GLY A 118 9.18 9.63 2.25
N ARG A 119 10.13 9.11 3.02
CA ARG A 119 11.53 9.56 3.07
C ARG A 119 12.38 8.58 2.29
N PHE A 120 12.70 8.90 1.06
CA PHE A 120 13.57 8.11 0.19
C PHE A 120 14.09 8.93 -0.99
N THR A 121 15.19 8.51 -1.59
CA THR A 121 15.73 9.12 -2.83
C THR A 121 15.78 8.13 -3.99
N GLN A 122 15.39 6.87 -3.75
CA GLN A 122 15.33 5.84 -4.76
C GLN A 122 14.09 4.95 -4.60
N ALA A 123 13.56 4.48 -5.72
CA ALA A 123 12.50 3.48 -5.80
C ALA A 123 12.86 2.43 -6.86
N GLY A 124 12.96 1.16 -6.48
CA GLY A 124 13.48 0.12 -7.38
C GLY A 124 14.91 0.38 -7.87
N GLY A 125 15.68 1.21 -7.16
CA GLY A 125 17.00 1.70 -7.58
C GLY A 125 17.01 2.84 -8.60
N LEU A 126 15.83 3.27 -9.08
CA LEU A 126 15.70 4.47 -9.91
C LEU A 126 15.70 5.73 -9.02
N PRO A 127 16.28 6.86 -9.46
CA PRO A 127 16.17 8.12 -8.75
C PRO A 127 14.71 8.56 -8.61
N ALA A 128 14.21 8.63 -7.39
CA ALA A 128 12.85 9.06 -7.06
C ALA A 128 12.85 9.67 -5.66
N ASN A 129 12.67 11.00 -5.58
CA ASN A 129 12.73 11.76 -4.35
C ASN A 129 11.35 11.81 -3.69
N ASN A 130 11.20 11.09 -2.57
CA ASN A 130 10.09 11.14 -1.63
C ASN A 130 8.71 10.76 -2.16
N VAL A 131 8.55 10.64 -3.48
CA VAL A 131 7.32 10.20 -4.14
C VAL A 131 7.65 9.38 -5.39
N ALA A 132 6.94 8.27 -5.56
CA ALA A 132 7.03 7.40 -6.73
C ALA A 132 5.68 6.72 -6.99
N SER A 133 5.51 6.17 -8.18
CA SER A 133 4.42 5.25 -8.50
C SER A 133 4.97 3.87 -8.87
N TRP A 134 4.14 2.85 -8.71
CA TRP A 134 4.45 1.50 -9.14
C TRP A 134 3.23 0.84 -9.77
N THR A 135 3.47 0.05 -10.82
CA THR A 135 2.47 -0.83 -11.44
C THR A 135 3.06 -2.22 -11.66
N TYR A 136 2.22 -3.25 -11.69
CA TYR A 136 2.66 -4.62 -12.01
C TYR A 136 3.34 -4.73 -13.38
N ARG A 137 2.92 -3.90 -14.35
CA ARG A 137 3.40 -3.95 -15.74
C ARG A 137 4.71 -3.19 -15.91
N ASN A 138 4.83 -2.00 -15.32
CA ASN A 138 5.93 -1.08 -15.60
C ASN A 138 6.95 -0.98 -14.46
N GLY A 139 6.69 -1.60 -13.30
CA GLY A 139 7.52 -1.43 -12.12
C GLY A 139 7.42 0.00 -11.57
N TRP A 140 8.49 0.43 -10.90
CA TRP A 140 8.66 1.76 -10.32
C TRP A 140 8.84 2.83 -11.39
N GLN A 141 8.19 3.96 -11.16
CA GLN A 141 8.33 5.18 -11.94
C GLN A 141 8.49 6.37 -10.98
N ALA A 142 9.42 7.27 -11.28
CA ALA A 142 9.51 8.53 -10.56
C ALA A 142 8.32 9.43 -10.93
N LEU A 143 7.73 10.10 -9.95
CA LEU A 143 6.76 11.15 -10.22
C LEU A 143 7.48 12.48 -10.31
N ALA A 144 7.30 13.21 -11.40
CA ALA A 144 7.95 14.50 -11.58
C ALA A 144 7.18 15.42 -12.54
N GLY A 145 7.22 16.71 -12.22
CA GLY A 145 6.99 17.78 -13.20
C GLY A 145 8.32 18.30 -13.76
N ASN A 146 8.33 18.75 -15.02
CA ASN A 146 9.43 19.50 -15.65
C ASN A 146 10.85 18.87 -15.54
N GLY A 147 10.97 17.54 -15.70
CA GLY A 147 12.26 16.84 -15.68
C GLY A 147 12.86 16.66 -14.29
N GLY A 148 12.09 16.91 -13.23
CA GLY A 148 12.46 16.55 -11.86
C GLY A 148 12.42 15.04 -11.62
N ASN A 149 12.54 14.65 -10.36
CA ASN A 149 12.46 13.26 -9.92
C ASN A 149 11.65 13.09 -8.63
N GLY A 150 10.78 14.04 -8.28
CA GLY A 150 9.94 13.97 -7.07
C GLY A 150 9.85 15.29 -6.31
N VAL A 151 9.62 15.18 -5.00
CA VAL A 151 9.52 16.33 -4.08
C VAL A 151 10.88 16.57 -3.42
N GLY A 152 11.39 17.80 -3.53
CA GLY A 152 12.68 18.21 -2.99
C GLY A 152 12.61 19.52 -2.19
N GLY A 153 13.69 19.83 -1.47
CA GLY A 153 13.78 21.01 -0.61
C GLY A 153 14.97 20.91 0.36
N THR A 154 15.24 21.97 1.12
CA THR A 154 16.23 21.96 2.20
C THR A 154 15.62 21.32 3.46
N GLY A 155 16.43 20.62 4.27
CA GLY A 155 15.99 20.12 5.58
C GLY A 155 15.36 18.71 5.62
N ALA A 156 15.80 17.79 4.77
CA ALA A 156 15.30 16.40 4.69
C ALA A 156 13.80 16.32 4.35
N PRO A 157 13.41 16.76 3.13
CA PRO A 157 12.03 16.68 2.67
C PRO A 157 11.51 15.24 2.73
N GLN A 158 10.26 15.06 3.13
CA GLN A 158 9.55 13.79 3.25
C GLN A 158 8.07 14.03 2.92
N VAL A 159 7.44 13.08 2.22
CA VAL A 159 5.99 13.11 1.97
C VAL A 159 5.27 12.37 3.08
N TYR A 160 4.42 13.08 3.84
CA TYR A 160 3.67 12.51 4.97
C TYR A 160 2.25 12.06 4.60
N ALA A 161 1.69 12.62 3.53
CA ALA A 161 0.32 12.32 3.11
C ALA A 161 0.24 12.33 1.59
N LEU A 162 -0.72 11.56 1.07
CA LEU A 162 -1.10 11.57 -0.33
C LEU A 162 -2.62 11.67 -0.38
N ALA A 163 -3.13 12.48 -1.32
CA ALA A 163 -4.53 12.50 -1.67
C ALA A 163 -4.69 12.25 -3.17
N LEU A 164 -5.79 11.59 -3.54
CA LEU A 164 -6.14 11.32 -4.93
C LEU A 164 -7.44 12.03 -5.29
N ASP A 165 -7.46 12.66 -6.46
CA ASP A 165 -8.69 13.06 -7.15
C ASP A 165 -8.64 12.53 -8.58
N LYS A 166 -9.41 11.47 -8.85
CA LYS A 166 -9.42 10.74 -10.13
C LYS A 166 -8.03 10.22 -10.53
N GLU A 167 -7.37 10.90 -11.45
CA GLU A 167 -6.05 10.57 -11.99
C GLU A 167 -4.95 11.46 -11.37
N ASP A 168 -5.33 12.50 -10.62
CA ASP A 168 -4.40 13.43 -10.01
C ASP A 168 -4.00 12.96 -8.61
N VAL A 169 -2.71 13.09 -8.30
CA VAL A 169 -2.13 12.84 -6.99
C VAL A 169 -1.61 14.14 -6.39
N TYR A 170 -1.95 14.37 -5.13
CA TYR A 170 -1.56 15.53 -4.34
C TYR A 170 -0.64 15.05 -3.20
N VAL A 171 0.49 15.75 -3.04
CA VAL A 171 1.57 15.51 -2.08
C VAL A 171 1.72 16.66 -1.09
#